data_AF-A0A519S4X3-F1
#
_entry.id   AF-A0A519S4X3-F1
#
_cell.length_a   1.000
_cell.length_b   1.000
_cell.length_c   1.000
_cell.angle_alpha   90.00
_cell.angle_beta   90.00
_cell.angle_gamma   90.00
#
_symmetry.space_group_name_H-M   'P 1'
#
loop_
_entity.id
_entity.type
_entity.pdbx_description
1 polymer ?
#
loop_
_entity_poly.entity_id
_entity_poly.type
_entity_poly.pdbx_seq_one_letter_code
_entity_poly.pdbx_strand_id
1 'polypeptide(L)'
;IAVPPIRNYQGEWLEKGTGVFNANLQGIQLRLPGYGDNGPTLEIYQYSEMINAERHLANQKGFGHIAFKVEDIAGVLAIALKNGASKIGELSEHHFDNTGVFRFIYISDPDGNIIELLNWS
;
A
#
# COMPACT_ATOMS: atom_id res chain seq x y z
N ILE A 1 5.43 -6.37 -10.39
CA ILE A 1 5.30 -6.91 -11.77
C ILE A 1 3.84 -7.23 -12.02
N ALA A 2 3.26 -6.76 -13.13
CA ALA A 2 1.86 -7.05 -13.44
C ALA A 2 1.64 -8.56 -13.64
N VAL A 3 0.63 -9.10 -12.96
CA VAL A 3 0.18 -10.49 -13.12
C VAL A 3 -1.15 -10.45 -13.87
N PRO A 4 -1.20 -10.84 -15.16
CA PRO A 4 -2.43 -10.83 -15.94
C PRO A 4 -3.44 -11.87 -15.44
N PRO A 5 -4.74 -11.69 -15.72
CA PRO A 5 -5.32 -10.59 -16.51
C PRO A 5 -5.48 -9.28 -15.70
N ILE A 6 -5.45 -8.14 -16.39
CA ILE A 6 -6.04 -6.90 -15.84
C ILE A 6 -7.53 -7.16 -15.66
N ARG A 7 -8.06 -6.77 -14.50
CA ARG A 7 -9.43 -7.06 -14.10
C ARG A 7 -10.35 -5.96 -14.58
N ASN A 8 -11.47 -6.36 -15.15
CA ASN A 8 -12.59 -5.49 -15.52
C ASN A 8 -13.87 -6.29 -15.24
N TYR A 9 -14.44 -6.07 -14.06
CA TYR A 9 -15.50 -6.91 -13.50
C TYR A 9 -16.79 -6.11 -13.32
N GLN A 10 -17.90 -6.76 -13.61
CA GLN A 10 -19.25 -6.24 -13.43
C GLN A 10 -20.27 -7.37 -13.28
N GLY A 11 -21.46 -7.02 -12.80
CA GLY A 11 -22.63 -7.88 -12.75
C GLY A 11 -22.98 -8.39 -11.35
N GLU A 12 -24.13 -9.07 -11.25
CA GLU A 12 -24.78 -9.42 -9.98
C GLU A 12 -23.90 -10.23 -9.02
N TRP A 13 -22.98 -11.06 -9.53
CA TRP A 13 -22.05 -11.84 -8.70
C TRP A 13 -21.06 -10.93 -7.96
N LEU A 14 -20.61 -9.84 -8.59
CA LEU A 14 -19.68 -8.88 -8.01
C LEU A 14 -20.40 -8.05 -6.94
N GLU A 15 -21.64 -7.64 -7.22
CA GLU A 15 -22.49 -6.95 -6.24
C GLU A 15 -22.71 -7.81 -4.99
N LYS A 16 -23.08 -9.09 -5.19
CA LYS A 16 -23.25 -10.05 -4.09
C LYS A 16 -21.97 -10.24 -3.28
N GLY A 17 -20.81 -10.30 -3.93
CA GLY A 17 -19.53 -10.52 -3.27
C GLY A 17 -18.99 -9.29 -2.53
N THR A 18 -19.24 -8.09 -3.05
CA THR A 18 -18.69 -6.83 -2.52
C THR A 18 -19.67 -6.09 -1.62
N GLY A 19 -20.97 -6.38 -1.74
CA GLY A 19 -22.04 -5.62 -1.08
C GLY A 19 -22.28 -4.24 -1.71
N VAL A 20 -21.62 -3.91 -2.82
CA VAL A 20 -21.78 -2.63 -3.53
C VAL A 20 -22.84 -2.79 -4.62
N PHE A 21 -23.91 -2.01 -4.56
CA PHE A 21 -24.95 -2.02 -5.59
C PHE A 21 -24.41 -1.52 -6.93
N ASN A 22 -24.78 -2.16 -8.04
CA ASN A 22 -24.25 -1.90 -9.38
C ASN A 22 -22.71 -1.90 -9.46
N ALA A 23 -22.05 -2.73 -8.65
CA ALA A 23 -20.59 -2.85 -8.64
C ALA A 23 -20.02 -3.05 -10.05
N ASN A 24 -19.12 -2.15 -10.41
CA ASN A 24 -18.26 -2.22 -11.58
C ASN A 24 -16.86 -1.79 -11.12
N LEU A 25 -15.84 -2.59 -11.41
CA LEU A 25 -14.47 -2.26 -11.02
C LEU A 25 -13.43 -2.68 -12.05
N GLN A 26 -12.33 -1.95 -12.06
CA GLN A 26 -11.10 -2.32 -12.73
C GLN A 26 -10.02 -2.58 -11.70
N GLY A 27 -9.03 -3.41 -12.03
CA GLY A 27 -7.95 -3.66 -11.10
C GLY A 27 -6.74 -4.35 -11.70
N ILE A 28 -5.67 -4.35 -10.93
CA ILE A 28 -4.41 -4.98 -11.28
C ILE A 28 -3.87 -5.76 -10.10
N GLN A 29 -3.28 -6.92 -10.41
CA GLN A 29 -2.48 -7.69 -9.46
C GLN A 29 -1.00 -7.44 -9.73
N LEU A 30 -0.27 -7.06 -8.69
CA LEU A 30 1.15 -6.73 -8.74
C LEU A 30 1.93 -7.72 -7.88
N ARG A 31 2.73 -8.57 -8.51
CA ARG A 31 3.71 -9.39 -7.78
C ARG A 31 4.81 -8.52 -7.20
N LEU A 32 5.03 -8.65 -5.90
CA LEU A 32 6.08 -7.94 -5.18
C LEU A 32 7.45 -8.56 -5.52
N PRO A 33 8.48 -7.73 -5.75
CA PRO A 33 9.82 -8.23 -6.04
C PRO A 33 10.45 -8.92 -4.82
N GLY A 34 11.49 -9.72 -5.06
CA GLY A 34 12.29 -10.35 -4.00
C GLY A 34 11.86 -11.75 -3.56
N TYR A 35 10.74 -12.27 -4.07
CA TYR A 35 10.15 -13.55 -3.65
C TYR A 35 9.95 -14.57 -4.79
N GLY A 36 10.60 -14.35 -5.94
CA GLY A 36 10.46 -15.21 -7.12
C GLY A 36 9.08 -15.17 -7.77
N ASP A 37 8.81 -16.12 -8.67
CA ASP A 37 7.59 -16.12 -9.49
C ASP A 37 6.30 -16.41 -8.71
N ASN A 38 6.41 -17.06 -7.56
CA ASN A 38 5.31 -17.38 -6.64
C ASN A 38 5.26 -16.44 -5.44
N GLY A 39 5.92 -15.27 -5.54
CA GLY A 39 5.94 -14.26 -4.49
C GLY A 39 4.56 -13.67 -4.18
N PRO A 40 4.43 -12.98 -3.03
CA PRO A 40 3.18 -12.33 -2.65
C PRO A 40 2.78 -11.27 -3.69
N THR A 41 1.48 -11.05 -3.80
CA THR A 41 0.91 -10.06 -4.71
C THR A 41 0.10 -9.02 -3.97
N LEU A 42 0.17 -7.77 -4.41
CA LEU A 42 -0.71 -6.68 -4.01
C LEU A 42 -1.77 -6.48 -5.09
N GLU A 43 -3.04 -6.43 -4.71
CA GLU A 43 -4.13 -6.12 -5.62
C GLU A 43 -4.60 -4.68 -5.39
N ILE A 44 -4.78 -3.94 -6.48
CA ILE A 44 -5.31 -2.58 -6.45
C ILE A 44 -6.57 -2.57 -7.32
N TYR A 45 -7.67 -2.12 -6.74
CA TYR A 45 -8.97 -2.04 -7.40
C TYR A 45 -9.50 -0.61 -7.37
N GLN A 46 -10.15 -0.22 -8.46
CA GLN A 46 -10.88 1.03 -8.60
C GLN A 46 -12.29 0.72 -9.04
N TYR A 47 -13.28 1.06 -8.22
CA TYR A 47 -14.68 1.01 -8.61
C TYR A 47 -15.00 2.16 -9.56
N SER A 48 -16.02 1.99 -10.39
CA SER A 48 -16.55 3.06 -11.24
C SER A 48 -17.04 4.27 -10.44
N GLU A 49 -17.55 4.00 -9.23
CA GLU A 49 -17.94 5.00 -8.25
C GLU A 49 -17.14 4.79 -6.96
N MET A 50 -16.20 5.71 -6.70
CA MET A 50 -15.40 5.72 -5.48
C MET A 50 -16.02 6.70 -4.47
N ILE A 51 -16.05 6.30 -3.20
CA ILE A 51 -16.45 7.16 -2.09
C ILE A 51 -15.16 7.60 -1.38
N ASN A 52 -15.02 8.91 -1.16
CA ASN A 52 -13.88 9.44 -0.42
C ASN A 52 -13.93 8.98 1.04
N ALA A 53 -12.82 8.46 1.54
CA ALA A 53 -12.63 8.19 2.95
C ALA A 53 -12.11 9.44 3.68
N GLU A 54 -12.34 9.48 4.99
CA GLU A 54 -11.53 10.34 5.85
C GLU A 54 -10.08 9.83 5.86
N ARG A 55 -9.14 10.72 6.19
CA ARG A 55 -7.74 10.35 6.31
C ARG A 55 -7.55 9.25 7.36
N HIS A 56 -6.88 8.16 6.98
CA HIS A 56 -6.49 7.10 7.90
C HIS A 56 -5.46 7.59 8.93
N LEU A 57 -5.71 7.29 10.20
CA LEU A 57 -4.80 7.61 11.30
C LEU A 57 -4.08 6.35 11.80
N ALA A 58 -2.79 6.48 12.10
CA ALA A 58 -1.96 5.35 12.55
C ALA A 58 -2.44 4.66 13.83
N ASN A 59 -3.21 5.38 14.66
CA ASN A 59 -3.79 4.87 15.91
C ASN A 59 -5.29 4.55 15.79
N GLN A 60 -5.85 4.51 14.59
CA GLN A 60 -7.23 4.10 14.33
C GLN A 60 -7.35 2.58 14.45
N LYS A 61 -8.45 2.09 15.06
CA LYS A 61 -8.76 0.65 15.08
C LYS A 61 -9.09 0.18 13.66
N GLY A 62 -8.53 -0.96 13.26
CA GLY A 62 -8.79 -1.58 11.97
C GLY A 62 -7.50 -1.89 11.22
N PHE A 63 -7.58 -1.94 9.89
CA PHE A 63 -6.40 -2.05 9.03
C PHE A 63 -5.51 -0.81 9.21
N GLY A 64 -4.27 -1.01 9.67
CA GLY A 64 -3.35 0.08 9.99
C GLY A 64 -2.57 0.57 8.78
N HIS A 65 -1.73 -0.30 8.21
CA HIS A 65 -0.83 0.04 7.11
C HIS A 65 -0.25 -1.21 6.44
N ILE A 66 0.40 -1.01 5.29
CA ILE A 66 1.29 -2.00 4.67
C ILE A 66 2.74 -1.52 4.86
N ALA A 67 3.61 -2.42 5.31
CA ALA A 67 5.03 -2.12 5.51
C ALA A 67 5.90 -2.75 4.41
N PHE A 68 6.82 -1.96 3.86
CA PHE A 68 7.83 -2.40 2.92
C PHE A 68 9.21 -2.23 3.52
N LYS A 69 9.94 -3.35 3.66
CA LYS A 69 11.37 -3.32 3.94
C LYS A 69 12.10 -2.89 2.66
N VAL A 70 12.84 -1.79 2.74
CA VAL A 70 13.61 -1.24 1.63
C VAL A 70 15.06 -1.02 2.05
N GLU A 71 15.98 -1.04 1.09
CA GLU A 71 17.40 -0.79 1.35
C GLU A 71 17.68 0.72 1.51
N ASP A 72 17.10 1.54 0.63
CA ASP A 72 17.25 3.01 0.63
C ASP A 72 15.90 3.69 0.89
N ILE A 73 15.64 4.03 2.16
CA ILE A 73 14.41 4.74 2.53
C ILE A 73 14.37 6.13 1.88
N ALA A 74 15.50 6.83 1.79
CA ALA A 74 15.54 8.20 1.30
C ALA A 74 15.22 8.26 -0.20
N GLY A 75 15.82 7.37 -1.00
CA GLY A 75 15.54 7.24 -2.42
C GLY A 75 14.10 6.83 -2.70
N VAL A 76 13.57 5.81 -2.00
CA VAL A 76 12.18 5.38 -2.16
C VAL A 76 11.20 6.48 -1.76
N LEU A 77 11.46 7.18 -0.65
CA LEU A 77 10.67 8.32 -0.21
C LEU A 77 10.64 9.43 -1.26
N ALA A 78 11.79 9.79 -1.85
CA ALA A 78 11.85 10.81 -2.90
C ALA A 78 11.02 10.41 -4.15
N ILE A 79 11.09 9.14 -4.56
CA ILE A 79 10.28 8.61 -5.66
C ILE A 79 8.79 8.66 -5.30
N ALA A 80 8.42 8.24 -4.10
CA ALA A 80 7.02 8.23 -3.66
C ALA A 80 6.42 9.65 -3.66
N LEU A 81 7.13 10.62 -3.05
CA LEU A 81 6.66 12.01 -3.00
C LEU A 81 6.51 12.62 -4.40
N LYS A 82 7.43 12.31 -5.33
CA LYS A 82 7.33 12.74 -6.73
C LYS A 82 6.08 12.19 -7.43
N ASN A 83 5.57 11.03 -7.00
CA ASN A 83 4.39 10.37 -7.57
C ASN A 83 3.11 10.58 -6.75
N GLY A 84 3.05 11.63 -5.92
CA GLY A 84 1.83 12.03 -5.22
C GLY A 84 1.65 11.48 -3.81
N ALA A 85 2.64 10.76 -3.27
CA ALA A 85 2.63 10.44 -1.85
C ALA A 85 2.85 11.69 -0.99
N SER A 86 2.41 11.64 0.27
CA SER A 86 2.67 12.68 1.26
C SER A 86 3.30 12.10 2.52
N LYS A 87 4.10 12.90 3.25
CA LYS A 87 4.66 12.47 4.53
C LYS A 87 3.58 12.51 5.61
N ILE A 88 3.49 11.46 6.43
CA ILE A 88 2.68 11.46 7.65
C ILE A 88 3.53 11.88 8.85
N GLY A 89 4.76 11.38 8.92
CA GLY A 89 5.74 11.75 9.94
C GLY A 89 7.11 12.10 9.35
N GLU A 90 8.15 11.91 10.17
CA GLU A 90 9.53 12.18 9.81
C GLU A 90 10.35 10.88 9.83
N LEU A 91 11.42 10.83 9.03
CA LEU A 91 12.34 9.70 9.05
C LEU A 91 12.96 9.58 10.44
N SER A 92 12.67 8.48 11.11
CA SER A 92 13.04 8.23 12.49
C SER A 92 13.99 7.04 12.58
N GLU A 93 14.89 7.08 13.55
CA GLU A 93 15.90 6.06 13.81
C GLU A 93 15.91 5.67 15.29
N HIS A 94 16.08 4.37 15.58
CA HIS A 94 16.32 3.89 16.93
C HIS A 94 17.38 2.78 16.96
N HIS A 95 18.25 2.82 17.97
CA HIS A 95 19.31 1.83 18.19
C HIS A 95 18.81 0.81 19.21
N PHE A 96 18.66 -0.44 18.79
CA PHE A 96 18.28 -1.55 19.66
C PHE A 96 19.51 -2.36 20.05
N ASP A 97 19.74 -2.49 21.37
CA ASP A 97 20.82 -3.31 21.90
C ASP A 97 20.77 -4.74 21.33
N ASN A 98 21.91 -5.24 20.83
CA ASN A 98 22.08 -6.56 20.23
C ASN A 98 21.23 -6.87 18.98
N THR A 99 20.47 -5.90 18.43
CA THR A 99 19.56 -6.12 17.29
C THR A 99 19.95 -5.30 16.06
N GLY A 100 20.48 -4.09 16.27
CA GLY A 100 20.89 -3.17 15.21
C GLY A 100 20.09 -1.87 15.20
N VAL A 101 20.15 -1.16 14.09
CA VAL A 101 19.52 0.14 13.91
C VAL A 101 18.24 0.00 13.09
N PHE A 102 17.12 0.40 13.68
CA PHE A 102 15.83 0.46 13.01
C PHE A 102 15.58 1.86 12.46
N ARG A 103 15.21 1.95 11.18
CA ARG A 103 14.80 3.21 10.55
C ARG A 103 13.42 3.04 9.93
N PHE A 104 12.55 4.03 10.11
CA PHE A 104 11.23 4.00 9.50
C PHE A 104 10.63 5.39 9.25
N ILE A 105 9.66 5.44 8.35
CA ILE A 105 8.78 6.58 8.13
C ILE A 105 7.40 6.08 7.67
N TYR A 106 6.34 6.74 8.14
CA TYR A 106 5.00 6.60 7.56
C TYR A 106 4.75 7.67 6.51
N ILE A 107 4.26 7.22 5.35
CA ILE A 107 3.78 8.06 4.26
C ILE A 107 2.34 7.67 3.91
N SER A 108 1.64 8.57 3.25
CA SER A 108 0.33 8.33 2.66
C SER A 108 0.49 8.16 1.15
N ASP A 109 -0.16 7.17 0.57
CA ASP A 109 -0.36 7.12 -0.89
C ASP A 109 -1.41 8.17 -1.34
N PRO A 110 -1.66 8.31 -2.66
CA PRO A 110 -2.66 9.26 -3.18
C PRO A 110 -4.09 9.06 -2.68
N ASP A 111 -4.46 7.84 -2.26
CA ASP A 111 -5.80 7.49 -1.78
C ASP A 111 -5.93 7.62 -0.25
N GLY A 112 -4.84 7.97 0.44
CA GLY A 112 -4.85 8.14 1.90
C GLY A 112 -4.36 6.91 2.68
N ASN A 113 -3.99 5.81 2.01
CA ASN A 113 -3.53 4.60 2.68
C ASN A 113 -2.16 4.83 3.32
N ILE A 114 -1.97 4.33 4.53
CA ILE A 114 -0.69 4.41 5.23
C ILE A 114 0.25 3.33 4.68
N ILE A 115 1.44 3.77 4.26
CA ILE A 115 2.55 2.92 3.87
C ILE A 115 3.73 3.19 4.81
N GLU A 116 4.30 2.13 5.38
CA GLU A 116 5.55 2.21 6.13
C GLU A 116 6.72 1.84 5.23
N LEU A 117 7.72 2.72 5.16
CA LEU A 117 9.03 2.39 4.62
C LEU A 117 9.95 2.11 5.81
N LEU A 118 10.55 0.92 5.85
CA LEU A 118 11.44 0.53 6.95
C LEU A 118 12.73 -0.12 6.48
N ASN A 119 13.74 -0.05 7.34
CA ASN A 119 15.02 -0.72 7.16
C ASN A 119 15.62 -1.14 8.50
N TRP A 120 16.40 -2.23 8.48
CA TRP A 120 17.23 -2.70 9.59
C TRP A 120 18.67 -2.84 9.08
N SER A 121 19.62 -2.30 9.84
CA SER A 121 21.07 -2.39 9.58
C SER A 121 21.86 -2.75 10.82
#